data_AF-A0A1F8P6Z7-F1
#
_entry.id   AF-A0A1F8P6Z7-F1
#
_cell.length_a   1.000
_cell.length_b   1.000
_cell.length_c   1.000
_cell.angle_alpha   90.00
_cell.angle_beta   90.00
_cell.angle_gamma   90.00
#
_symmetry.space_group_name_H-M   'P 1'
#
loop_
_entity.id
_entity.type
_entity.pdbx_description
1 polymer ?
#
loop_
_entity_poly.entity_id
_entity_poly.type
_entity_poly.pdbx_seq_one_letter_code
_entity_poly.pdbx_strand_id
1 'polypeptide(L)'
;MKNGEIEIKSSSRFRMISVYGLWIVLLWLTLGGNILNFLLNLEISWLTLGIGVLLLLLPFTSPFKAYMKKPIDSNIYPISVFIGNILLMILYATFMLVYITDPYVWTNPMDKAGLILWIIATFLSILSLCSSIIAYKVDQKAQKADLSS
;
A
#
# COMPACT_ATOMS: atom_id res chain seq x y z
N MET A 1 47.27 -1.95 12.61
CA MET A 1 46.18 -1.29 13.38
C MET A 1 44.93 -1.36 12.52
N LYS A 2 44.00 -2.28 12.84
CA LYS A 2 42.69 -2.35 12.18
C LYS A 2 41.77 -1.42 12.95
N ASN A 3 41.25 -0.39 12.27
CA ASN A 3 40.22 0.47 12.84
C ASN A 3 39.05 -0.41 13.26
N GLY A 4 38.81 -0.47 14.58
CA GLY A 4 37.63 -1.08 15.13
C GLY A 4 36.44 -0.21 14.77
N GLU A 5 35.81 -0.49 13.64
CA GLU A 5 34.45 -0.04 13.39
C GLU A 5 33.58 -0.74 14.42
N ILE A 6 33.24 0.01 15.47
CA ILE A 6 32.19 -0.36 16.40
C ILE A 6 30.92 -0.39 15.57
N GLU A 7 30.51 -1.57 15.11
CA GLU A 7 29.17 -1.81 14.59
C GLU A 7 28.19 -1.48 15.73
N ILE A 8 27.74 -0.23 15.79
CA ILE A 8 26.59 0.15 16.59
C ILE A 8 25.42 -0.56 15.93
N LYS A 9 25.13 -1.76 16.42
CA LYS A 9 24.01 -2.59 16.01
C LYS A 9 22.74 -1.90 16.50
N SER A 10 22.32 -0.85 15.80
CA SER A 10 21.08 -0.14 16.04
C SER A 10 19.95 -1.16 16.00
N SER A 11 19.40 -1.47 17.17
CA SER A 11 18.27 -2.39 17.29
C SER A 11 16.99 -1.64 16.93
N SER A 12 16.83 -1.31 15.64
CA SER A 12 15.57 -0.76 15.14
C SER A 12 14.45 -1.74 15.52
N ARG A 13 13.56 -1.29 16.42
CA ARG A 13 12.42 -2.08 16.91
C ARG A 13 11.41 -2.34 15.79
N PHE A 14 11.38 -1.45 14.78
CA PHE A 14 10.58 -1.55 13.58
C PHE A 14 11.49 -1.77 12.38
N ARG A 15 11.99 -3.00 12.21
CA ARG A 15 13.04 -3.31 11.24
C ARG A 15 12.57 -3.36 9.79
N MET A 16 11.27 -3.47 9.54
CA MET A 16 10.73 -3.73 8.20
C MET A 16 9.37 -3.06 7.97
N ILE A 17 9.14 -2.68 6.70
CA ILE A 17 7.85 -2.23 6.17
C ILE A 17 6.78 -3.25 6.56
N SER A 18 5.63 -2.81 7.08
CA SER A 18 4.53 -3.71 7.46
C SER A 18 3.98 -4.45 6.25
N VAL A 19 4.52 -5.65 6.02
CA VAL A 19 4.11 -6.59 4.95
C VAL A 19 2.62 -6.89 5.06
N TYR A 20 2.11 -6.97 6.29
CA TYR A 20 0.69 -7.23 6.57
C TYR A 20 -0.22 -6.10 6.08
N GLY A 21 0.16 -4.83 6.28
CA GLY A 21 -0.63 -3.69 5.79
C GLY A 21 -0.75 -3.70 4.27
N LEU A 22 0.35 -4.01 3.58
CA LEU A 22 0.35 -4.18 2.13
C LEU A 22 -0.56 -5.35 1.70
N TRP A 23 -0.44 -6.51 2.35
CA TRP A 23 -1.29 -7.67 2.03
C TRP A 23 -2.77 -7.39 2.22
N ILE A 24 -3.14 -6.70 3.30
CA ILE A 24 -4.52 -6.30 3.57
C ILE A 24 -5.03 -5.40 2.44
N VAL A 25 -4.24 -4.41 2.02
CA VAL A 25 -4.62 -3.51 0.92
C VAL A 25 -4.72 -4.27 -0.40
N LEU A 26 -3.74 -5.13 -0.73
CA LEU A 26 -3.76 -5.91 -1.97
C LEU A 26 -4.92 -6.91 -2.01
N LEU A 27 -5.21 -7.60 -0.90
CA LEU A 27 -6.36 -8.50 -0.78
C LEU A 27 -7.66 -7.72 -0.87
N TRP A 28 -7.77 -6.57 -0.22
CA TRP A 28 -8.94 -5.71 -0.32
C TRP A 28 -9.18 -5.25 -1.75
N LEU A 29 -8.13 -4.81 -2.46
CA LEU A 29 -8.22 -4.39 -3.86
C LEU A 29 -8.62 -5.55 -4.77
N THR A 30 -8.03 -6.72 -4.55
CA THR A 30 -8.28 -7.90 -5.38
C THR A 30 -9.64 -8.50 -5.12
N LEU A 31 -10.11 -8.54 -3.87
CA LEU A 31 -11.37 -9.18 -3.51
C LEU A 31 -12.53 -8.18 -3.59
N GLY A 32 -12.41 -7.01 -2.97
CA GLY A 32 -13.49 -6.04 -2.88
C GLY A 32 -13.99 -5.55 -4.24
N GLY A 33 -13.07 -5.20 -5.14
CA GLY A 33 -13.42 -4.76 -6.50
C GLY A 33 -13.99 -5.89 -7.35
N ASN A 34 -13.38 -7.08 -7.33
CA ASN A 34 -13.82 -8.20 -8.16
C ASN A 34 -15.11 -8.84 -7.67
N ILE A 35 -15.33 -8.97 -6.36
CA ILE A 35 -16.60 -9.47 -5.81
C ILE A 35 -17.74 -8.59 -6.29
N LEU A 36 -17.57 -7.25 -6.27
CA LEU A 36 -18.58 -6.35 -6.81
C LEU A 36 -18.79 -6.60 -8.31
N ASN A 37 -17.72 -6.65 -9.12
CA ASN A 37 -17.84 -6.85 -10.57
C ASN A 37 -18.55 -8.18 -10.93
N PHE A 38 -18.26 -9.27 -10.19
CA PHE A 38 -18.93 -10.56 -10.34
C PHE A 38 -20.40 -10.51 -9.95
N LEU A 39 -20.75 -9.85 -8.84
CA LEU A 39 -22.15 -9.65 -8.43
C LEU A 39 -22.94 -8.85 -9.47
N LEU A 40 -22.26 -7.97 -10.21
CA LEU A 40 -22.85 -7.15 -11.25
C LEU A 40 -22.81 -7.81 -12.65
N ASN A 41 -22.34 -9.05 -12.78
CA ASN A 41 -22.22 -9.80 -14.04
C ASN A 41 -21.47 -9.05 -15.15
N LEU A 42 -20.46 -8.25 -14.80
CA LEU A 42 -19.70 -7.47 -15.78
C LEU A 42 -18.65 -8.35 -16.46
N GLU A 43 -18.56 -8.34 -17.78
CA GLU A 43 -17.59 -9.16 -18.53
C GLU A 43 -16.14 -8.81 -18.18
N ILE A 44 -15.90 -7.56 -17.81
CA ILE A 44 -14.58 -7.06 -17.42
C ILE A 44 -14.08 -7.65 -16.09
N SER A 45 -14.95 -8.35 -15.33
CA SER A 45 -14.61 -9.02 -14.07
C SER A 45 -13.40 -9.94 -14.19
N TRP A 46 -13.26 -10.65 -15.32
CA TRP A 46 -12.14 -11.55 -15.55
C TRP A 46 -10.82 -10.80 -15.72
N LEU A 47 -10.86 -9.66 -16.41
CA LEU A 47 -9.69 -8.82 -16.62
C LEU A 47 -9.26 -8.16 -15.30
N THR A 48 -10.20 -7.64 -14.53
CA THR A 48 -9.91 -7.06 -13.20
C THR A 48 -9.44 -8.11 -12.19
N LEU A 49 -9.93 -9.36 -12.30
CA LEU A 49 -9.46 -10.49 -11.50
C LEU A 49 -8.03 -10.85 -11.88
N GLY A 50 -7.72 -10.94 -13.17
CA GLY A 50 -6.35 -11.19 -13.65
C GLY A 50 -5.35 -10.16 -13.14
N ILE A 51 -5.71 -8.86 -13.19
CA ILE A 51 -4.86 -7.79 -12.64
C ILE A 51 -4.72 -7.94 -11.12
N GLY A 52 -5.80 -8.21 -10.39
CA GLY A 52 -5.74 -8.46 -8.95
C GLY A 52 -4.82 -9.63 -8.57
N VAL A 53 -4.90 -10.75 -9.30
CA VAL A 53 -3.99 -11.89 -9.11
C VAL A 53 -2.53 -11.48 -9.36
N LEU A 54 -2.26 -10.72 -10.42
CA LEU A 54 -0.90 -10.21 -10.69
C LEU A 54 -0.40 -9.28 -9.56
N LEU A 55 -1.26 -8.46 -8.98
CA LEU A 55 -0.96 -7.63 -7.81
C LEU A 55 -0.69 -8.46 -6.55
N LEU A 56 -1.39 -9.58 -6.35
CA LEU A 56 -1.08 -10.53 -5.27
C LEU A 56 0.22 -11.29 -5.50
N LEU A 57 0.66 -11.41 -6.76
CA LEU A 57 1.94 -12.03 -7.11
C LEU A 57 3.13 -11.06 -6.96
N LEU A 58 2.87 -9.75 -6.95
CA LEU A 58 3.86 -8.68 -6.87
C LEU A 58 4.84 -8.84 -5.69
N PRO A 59 4.39 -9.19 -4.45
CA PRO A 59 5.27 -9.49 -3.32
C PRO A 59 6.26 -10.63 -3.54
N PHE A 60 6.00 -11.53 -4.48
CA PHE A 60 6.90 -12.66 -4.79
C PHE A 60 8.02 -12.28 -5.77
N THR A 61 7.89 -11.14 -6.46
CA THR A 61 8.88 -10.68 -7.44
C THR A 61 10.15 -10.17 -6.75
N SER A 62 11.32 -10.44 -7.36
CA SER A 62 12.62 -9.97 -6.87
C SER A 62 12.70 -8.45 -6.62
N PRO A 63 12.24 -7.56 -7.52
CA PRO A 63 12.29 -6.11 -7.27
C PRO A 63 11.47 -5.70 -6.05
N PHE A 64 10.30 -6.32 -5.85
CA PHE A 64 9.44 -6.00 -4.71
C PHE A 64 10.00 -6.55 -3.40
N LYS A 65 10.57 -7.75 -3.41
CA LYS A 65 11.31 -8.30 -2.25
C LYS A 65 12.48 -7.42 -1.86
N ALA A 66 13.24 -6.91 -2.83
CA ALA A 66 14.33 -5.98 -2.58
C ALA A 66 13.83 -4.66 -1.98
N TYR A 67 12.67 -4.17 -2.43
CA TYR A 67 12.00 -3.01 -1.88
C TYR A 67 11.57 -3.21 -0.42
N MET A 68 10.89 -4.32 -0.12
CA MET A 68 10.38 -4.61 1.24
C MET A 68 11.49 -4.88 2.27
N LYS A 69 12.69 -5.28 1.82
CA LYS A 69 13.87 -5.48 2.66
C LYS A 69 14.62 -4.19 2.97
N LYS A 70 14.23 -3.04 2.40
CA LYS A 70 14.90 -1.77 2.70
C LYS A 70 14.66 -1.37 4.16
N PRO A 71 15.72 -0.94 4.87
CA PRO A 71 15.60 -0.45 6.24
C PRO A 71 14.65 0.76 6.31
N ILE A 72 13.82 0.81 7.37
CA ILE A 72 12.90 1.93 7.66
C ILE A 72 13.68 3.24 7.91
N ASP A 73 14.90 3.08 8.38
CA ASP A 73 15.92 4.08 8.68
C ASP A 73 16.59 4.68 7.43
N SER A 74 16.25 4.20 6.22
CA SER A 74 16.67 4.85 4.98
C SER A 74 15.94 6.18 4.75
N ASN A 75 16.67 7.24 4.38
CA ASN A 75 16.09 8.52 3.94
C ASN A 75 15.07 8.38 2.78
N ILE A 76 15.16 7.29 2.01
CA ILE A 76 14.30 7.02 0.85
C ILE A 76 12.99 6.32 1.26
N TYR A 77 12.90 5.79 2.49
CA TYR A 77 11.72 5.07 2.98
C TYR A 77 10.41 5.88 2.91
N PRO A 78 10.30 7.10 3.48
CA PRO A 78 9.04 7.85 3.45
C PRO A 78 8.60 8.20 2.03
N ILE A 79 9.56 8.54 1.15
CA ILE A 79 9.29 8.84 -0.26
C ILE A 79 8.74 7.61 -0.97
N SER A 80 9.32 6.44 -0.71
CA SER A 80 8.91 5.23 -1.41
C SER A 80 7.55 4.72 -0.95
N VAL A 81 7.25 4.80 0.36
CA VAL A 81 5.91 4.48 0.88
C VAL A 81 4.87 5.44 0.30
N PHE A 82 5.21 6.73 0.20
CA PHE A 82 4.35 7.73 -0.42
C PHE A 82 4.08 7.42 -1.89
N ILE A 83 5.13 7.16 -2.69
CA ILE A 83 5.00 6.76 -4.10
C ILE A 83 4.17 5.49 -4.25
N GLY A 84 4.40 4.47 -3.41
CA GLY A 84 3.64 3.23 -3.43
C GLY A 84 2.14 3.44 -3.17
N ASN A 85 1.80 4.27 -2.18
CA ASN A 85 0.40 4.62 -1.91
C ASN A 85 -0.22 5.44 -3.05
N ILE A 86 0.52 6.41 -3.63
CA ILE A 86 0.05 7.17 -4.80
C ILE A 86 -0.20 6.25 -5.99
N LEU A 87 0.72 5.33 -6.29
CA LEU A 87 0.55 4.39 -7.40
C LEU A 87 -0.68 3.50 -7.19
N LEU A 88 -0.92 3.04 -5.96
CA LEU A 88 -2.14 2.29 -5.61
C LEU A 88 -3.40 3.16 -5.79
N MET A 89 -3.37 4.42 -5.35
CA MET A 89 -4.50 5.35 -5.56
C MET A 89 -4.75 5.63 -7.04
N ILE A 90 -3.71 5.84 -7.85
CA ILE A 90 -3.82 6.07 -9.30
C ILE A 90 -4.40 4.84 -9.98
N LEU A 91 -3.84 3.65 -9.72
CA LEU A 91 -4.33 2.40 -10.29
C LEU A 91 -5.83 2.24 -10.04
N TYR A 92 -6.25 2.57 -8.82
CA TYR A 92 -7.62 2.45 -8.39
C TYR A 92 -8.54 3.55 -8.95
N ALA A 93 -8.05 4.78 -9.07
CA ALA A 93 -8.75 5.86 -9.77
C ALA A 93 -8.94 5.52 -11.26
N THR A 94 -7.95 4.91 -11.92
CA THR A 94 -8.08 4.45 -13.31
C THR A 94 -9.14 3.38 -13.44
N PHE A 95 -9.21 2.41 -12.53
CA PHE A 95 -10.32 1.44 -12.51
C PHE A 95 -11.67 2.15 -12.38
N MET A 96 -11.81 3.09 -11.44
CA MET A 96 -13.06 3.82 -11.23
C MET A 96 -13.46 4.71 -12.40
N LEU A 97 -12.51 5.33 -13.11
CA LEU A 97 -12.80 6.13 -14.30
C LEU A 97 -13.40 5.30 -15.45
N VAL A 98 -13.13 4.00 -15.50
CA VAL A 98 -13.76 3.09 -16.46
C VAL A 98 -15.23 2.82 -16.09
N TYR A 99 -15.59 2.89 -14.80
CA TYR A 99 -16.95 2.64 -14.32
C TYR A 99 -17.80 3.91 -14.22
N ILE A 100 -17.21 5.02 -13.80
CA ILE A 100 -17.90 6.31 -13.66
C ILE A 100 -17.85 7.06 -14.99
N THR A 101 -18.65 6.59 -15.95
CA THR A 101 -18.95 7.36 -17.18
C THR A 101 -20.28 8.10 -17.08
N ASP A 102 -21.12 7.76 -16.12
CA ASP A 102 -22.45 8.35 -15.95
C ASP A 102 -22.38 9.59 -15.02
N PRO A 103 -22.79 10.78 -15.47
CA PRO A 103 -22.89 11.96 -14.60
C PRO A 103 -23.91 11.81 -13.45
N TYR A 104 -24.77 10.78 -13.48
CA TYR A 104 -25.77 10.47 -12.45
C TYR A 104 -25.36 9.31 -11.51
N VAL A 105 -24.08 9.24 -11.13
CA VAL A 105 -23.53 8.25 -10.18
C VAL A 105 -24.36 8.04 -8.89
N TRP A 106 -25.08 9.07 -8.44
CA TRP A 106 -25.88 8.99 -7.22
C TRP A 106 -27.23 8.30 -7.39
N THR A 107 -27.77 8.24 -8.61
CA THR A 107 -29.04 7.57 -8.91
C THR A 107 -28.85 6.10 -9.28
N ASN A 108 -27.68 5.76 -9.81
CA ASN A 108 -27.35 4.37 -10.11
C ASN A 108 -26.78 3.68 -8.86
N PRO A 109 -27.46 2.66 -8.30
CA PRO A 109 -26.97 1.94 -7.13
C PRO A 109 -25.61 1.25 -7.39
N MET A 110 -25.28 0.90 -8.63
CA MET A 110 -24.00 0.30 -9.00
C MET A 110 -22.84 1.30 -8.86
N ASP A 111 -22.99 2.49 -9.45
CA ASP A 111 -21.96 3.54 -9.41
C ASP A 111 -21.74 4.03 -7.98
N LYS A 112 -22.83 4.09 -7.20
CA LYS A 112 -22.78 4.38 -5.76
C LYS A 112 -21.99 3.33 -4.97
N ALA A 113 -22.17 2.05 -5.26
CA ALA A 113 -21.41 0.97 -4.61
C ALA A 113 -19.91 1.04 -4.94
N GLY A 114 -19.58 1.28 -6.22
CA GLY A 114 -18.20 1.52 -6.65
C GLY A 114 -17.58 2.71 -5.93
N LEU A 115 -18.31 3.83 -5.83
CA LEU A 115 -17.85 5.04 -5.13
C LEU A 115 -17.63 4.81 -3.63
N ILE A 116 -18.49 4.06 -2.96
CA ILE A 116 -18.31 3.68 -1.55
C ILE A 116 -17.05 2.82 -1.38
N LEU A 117 -16.89 1.79 -2.21
CA LEU A 117 -15.66 0.99 -2.20
C LEU A 117 -14.44 1.89 -2.40
N TRP A 118 -14.58 2.93 -3.24
CA TRP A 118 -13.47 3.81 -3.53
C TRP A 118 -13.05 4.72 -2.39
N ILE A 119 -14.04 5.26 -1.69
CA ILE A 119 -13.81 6.01 -0.46
C ILE A 119 -13.13 5.12 0.58
N ILE A 120 -13.57 3.87 0.75
CA ILE A 120 -12.98 2.94 1.71
C ILE A 120 -11.52 2.62 1.35
N ALA A 121 -11.23 2.30 0.09
CA ALA A 121 -9.87 2.00 -0.36
C ALA A 121 -8.92 3.21 -0.19
N THR A 122 -9.42 4.41 -0.50
CA THR A 122 -8.68 5.67 -0.30
C THR A 122 -8.40 5.91 1.19
N PHE A 123 -9.41 5.71 2.04
CA PHE A 123 -9.26 5.84 3.49
C PHE A 123 -8.25 4.86 4.08
N LEU A 124 -8.29 3.59 3.65
CA LEU A 124 -7.30 2.58 4.05
C LEU A 124 -5.88 2.96 3.60
N SER A 125 -5.72 3.51 2.40
CA SER A 125 -4.42 3.97 1.90
C SER A 125 -3.86 5.13 2.73
N ILE A 126 -4.72 6.10 3.09
CA ILE A 126 -4.35 7.21 3.98
C ILE A 126 -3.94 6.69 5.36
N LEU A 127 -4.71 5.77 5.95
CA LEU A 127 -4.37 5.17 7.24
C LEU A 127 -3.03 4.42 7.20
N SER A 128 -2.78 3.67 6.13
CA SER A 128 -1.52 2.95 5.90
C SER A 128 -0.32 3.90 5.80
N LEU A 129 -0.49 5.01 5.05
CA LEU A 129 0.52 6.06 4.94
C LEU A 129 0.80 6.72 6.31
N CYS A 130 -0.25 7.10 7.04
CA CYS A 130 -0.14 7.68 8.37
C CYS A 130 0.58 6.74 9.35
N SER A 131 0.20 5.46 9.38
CA SER A 131 0.85 4.43 10.21
C SER A 131 2.34 4.30 9.88
N SER A 132 2.69 4.31 8.59
CA SER A 132 4.08 4.21 8.14
C SER A 132 4.92 5.44 8.52
N ILE A 133 4.34 6.64 8.43
CA ILE A 133 5.01 7.89 8.86
C ILE A 133 5.19 7.93 10.38
N ILE A 134 4.18 7.49 11.14
CA ILE A 134 4.28 7.40 12.61
C ILE A 134 5.38 6.43 13.00
N ALA A 135 5.42 5.23 12.40
CA ALA A 135 6.47 4.26 12.64
C ALA A 135 7.87 4.83 12.35
N TYR A 136 8.03 5.52 11.23
CA TYR A 136 9.28 6.21 10.88
C TYR A 136 9.68 7.27 11.93
N LYS A 137 8.74 8.11 12.37
CA LYS A 137 9.02 9.14 13.39
C LYS A 137 9.38 8.54 14.76
N VAL A 138 8.73 7.44 15.15
CA VAL A 138 9.03 6.74 16.41
C VAL A 138 10.43 6.12 16.36
N ASP A 139 10.80 5.48 15.25
CA ASP A 139 12.13 4.87 15.10
C ASP A 139 13.25 5.93 15.09
N GLN A 140 13.05 7.06 14.41
CA GLN A 140 13.99 8.18 14.48
C GLN A 140 14.18 8.74 15.89
N LYS A 141 13.11 8.83 16.69
CA LYS A 141 13.21 9.30 18.09
C LYS A 141 14.00 8.33 18.95
N ALA A 142 13.79 7.02 18.77
CA ALA A 142 14.53 5.99 19.49
C ALA A 142 16.03 6.05 19.17
N GLN A 143 16.40 6.13 17.89
CA GLN A 143 17.81 6.21 17.47
C GLN A 143 18.52 7.46 18.01
N LYS A 144 17.83 8.61 18.08
CA LYS A 144 18.39 9.84 18.67
C LYS A 144 18.63 9.72 20.18
N ALA A 145 17.77 8.99 20.89
CA ALA A 145 17.93 8.76 22.33
C ALA A 145 19.14 7.87 22.62
N ASP A 146 19.33 6.79 21.84
CA ASP A 146 20.46 5.87 21.99
C ASP A 146 21.83 6.53 21.69
N LEU A 147 21.86 7.56 20.83
CA LEU A 147 23.08 8.33 20.55
C LEU A 147 23.43 9.36 21.64
N SER A 148 22.49 9.65 22.54
CA SER A 148 22.65 10.65 23.62
C SER A 148 22.96 10.05 24.99
N SER A 149 22.91 8.73 25.12
CA SER A 149 23.22 7.95 26.33
C SER A 149 24.61 7.33 26.25
#